data_AF-A0AAV0XNM2-F1
#
_entry.id   AF-A0AAV0XNM2-F1
#
_cell.length_a   1.000
_cell.length_b   1.000
_cell.length_c   1.000
_cell.angle_alpha   90.00
_cell.angle_beta   90.00
_cell.angle_gamma   90.00
#
_symmetry.space_group_name_H-M   'P 1'
#
loop_
_entity.id
_entity.type
_entity.pdbx_description
1 polymer ?
#
loop_
_entity_poly.entity_id
_entity_poly.type
_entity_poly.pdbx_seq_one_letter_code
_entity_poly.pdbx_strand_id
1 'polypeptide(L)'
;MTDIVETFYSAWETVMGPVPHRLFCSWHVDKAWRQNLNKIIGPQCKEKQFTGYKSLKMLQTISSDTEFKKILNQFIIEMMNDPETKDFGVYFERMYANRTTLWAYCYRKGVGVNCNMHLESIHKTKKYHYLNGCKIGRLDKSIMAIRRFTRDKKVERMIKLTKGKSTTRIQEIKKRHVTSISLNLKTSKNDAKSWNVDSEHTPSKTYVVKQINEEICCVIVCSTCKICIHTFECTCLEK
;
A
#
# COMPACT_ATOMS: atom_id res chain seq x y z
N MET A 1 0.68 -3.96 -6.85
CA MET A 1 1.61 -4.87 -6.16
C MET A 1 1.46 -6.25 -6.77
N THR A 2 2.56 -6.93 -7.08
CA THR A 2 2.57 -8.27 -7.69
C THR A 2 3.20 -9.31 -6.77
N ASP A 3 3.13 -10.58 -7.17
CA ASP A 3 4.02 -11.62 -6.64
C ASP A 3 5.49 -11.30 -7.02
N ILE A 4 6.42 -12.00 -6.40
CA ILE A 4 7.86 -12.02 -6.69
C ILE A 4 8.12 -12.80 -7.99
N VAL A 5 7.23 -13.74 -8.34
CA VAL A 5 7.32 -14.52 -9.58
C VAL A 5 6.98 -13.64 -10.79
N GLU A 6 7.83 -13.69 -11.80
CA GLU A 6 7.77 -12.81 -12.97
C GLU A 6 6.57 -13.07 -13.88
N THR A 7 6.14 -14.34 -13.98
CA THR A 7 5.08 -14.78 -14.90
C THR A 7 3.80 -13.96 -14.81
N PHE A 8 3.37 -13.55 -13.61
CA PHE A 8 2.15 -12.76 -13.45
C PHE A 8 2.32 -11.32 -13.94
N TYR A 9 3.49 -10.71 -13.72
CA TYR A 9 3.74 -9.35 -14.18
C TYR A 9 3.96 -9.32 -15.69
N SER A 10 4.74 -10.26 -16.25
CA SER A 10 4.94 -10.32 -17.70
C SER A 10 3.64 -10.53 -18.47
N ALA A 11 2.76 -11.41 -17.98
CA ALA A 11 1.43 -11.61 -18.58
C ALA A 11 0.57 -10.34 -18.51
N TRP A 12 0.61 -9.63 -17.38
CA TRP A 12 -0.08 -8.35 -17.22
C TRP A 12 0.47 -7.29 -18.17
N GLU A 13 1.79 -7.10 -18.19
CA GLU A 13 2.48 -6.09 -19.00
C GLU A 13 2.24 -6.29 -20.50
N THR A 14 2.17 -7.55 -20.95
CA THR A 14 1.84 -7.89 -22.34
C THR A 14 0.45 -7.39 -22.75
N VAL A 15 -0.53 -7.42 -21.84
CA VAL A 15 -1.93 -7.07 -22.12
C VAL A 15 -2.25 -5.61 -21.80
N MET A 16 -1.71 -5.12 -20.69
CA MET A 16 -2.06 -3.82 -20.09
C MET A 16 -0.97 -2.76 -20.27
N GLY A 17 0.22 -3.13 -20.76
CA GLY A 17 1.38 -2.26 -20.88
C GLY A 17 2.19 -2.11 -19.59
N PRO A 18 3.36 -1.45 -19.68
CA PRO A 18 4.24 -1.23 -18.53
C PRO A 18 3.64 -0.24 -17.53
N VAL A 19 4.01 -0.36 -16.26
CA VAL A 19 3.58 0.56 -15.20
C VAL A 19 4.75 1.41 -14.71
N PRO A 20 4.53 2.69 -14.34
CA PRO A 20 5.60 3.55 -13.82
C PRO A 20 6.23 3.03 -12.53
N HIS A 21 5.43 2.36 -11.69
CA HIS A 21 5.86 1.84 -10.40
C HIS A 21 5.42 0.40 -10.21
N ARG A 22 6.35 -0.53 -10.44
CA ARG A 22 6.16 -1.95 -10.09
C ARG A 22 6.65 -2.19 -8.67
N LEU A 23 5.81 -2.83 -7.86
CA LEU A 23 6.13 -3.17 -6.46
C LEU A 23 5.75 -4.61 -6.14
N PHE A 24 6.59 -5.31 -5.39
CA PHE A 24 6.28 -6.59 -4.77
C PHE A 24 5.36 -6.41 -3.57
N CYS A 25 4.44 -7.36 -3.41
CA CYS A 25 3.63 -7.46 -2.21
C CYS A 25 4.50 -7.81 -1.00
N SER A 26 4.45 -6.99 0.05
CA SER A 26 5.26 -7.18 1.26
C SER A 26 4.99 -8.53 1.93
N TRP A 27 3.76 -9.03 1.85
CA TRP A 27 3.41 -10.37 2.36
C TRP A 27 4.09 -11.50 1.59
N HIS A 28 4.14 -11.43 0.25
CA HIS A 28 4.84 -12.44 -0.55
C HIS A 28 6.34 -12.41 -0.25
N VAL A 29 6.92 -11.22 -0.14
CA VAL A 29 8.34 -11.03 0.25
C VAL A 29 8.62 -11.65 1.61
N ASP A 30 7.81 -11.32 2.63
CA ASP A 30 7.96 -11.85 4.00
C ASP A 30 7.83 -13.37 4.04
N LYS A 31 6.82 -13.93 3.35
CA LYS A 31 6.62 -15.37 3.25
C LYS A 31 7.80 -16.07 2.58
N ALA A 32 8.30 -15.52 1.47
CA ALA A 32 9.45 -16.08 0.75
C ALA A 32 10.71 -16.04 1.63
N TRP A 33 10.97 -14.96 2.35
CA TRP A 33 12.08 -14.88 3.31
C TRP A 33 11.97 -15.97 4.37
N ARG A 34 10.82 -16.10 5.05
CA ARG A 34 10.60 -17.14 6.08
C ARG A 34 10.83 -18.55 5.56
N GLN A 35 10.37 -18.85 4.35
CA GLN A 35 10.57 -20.17 3.74
C GLN A 35 12.04 -20.46 3.42
N ASN A 36 12.80 -19.44 3.05
CA ASN A 36 14.19 -19.58 2.63
C ASN A 36 15.20 -19.44 3.78
N LEU A 37 14.79 -18.90 4.94
CA LEU A 37 15.63 -18.90 6.14
C LEU A 37 16.01 -20.31 6.61
N ASN A 38 15.23 -21.34 6.24
CA ASN A 38 15.59 -22.74 6.47
C ASN A 38 16.86 -23.18 5.73
N LYS A 39 17.40 -22.36 4.80
CA LYS A 39 18.72 -22.55 4.19
C LYS A 39 19.88 -22.28 5.15
N ILE A 40 19.61 -21.58 6.26
CA ILE A 40 20.59 -21.41 7.34
C ILE A 40 20.65 -22.72 8.11
N ILE A 41 21.80 -23.37 8.07
CA ILE A 41 22.06 -24.70 8.64
C ILE A 41 23.12 -24.62 9.75
N GLY A 42 23.27 -25.67 10.56
CA GLY A 42 24.29 -25.74 11.61
C GLY A 42 23.74 -25.67 13.04
N PRO A 43 24.61 -25.80 14.06
CA PRO A 43 24.20 -25.90 15.47
C PRO A 43 23.45 -24.68 15.98
N GLN A 44 23.78 -23.48 15.48
CA GLN A 44 23.15 -22.22 15.88
C GLN A 44 22.07 -21.75 14.89
N CYS A 45 21.60 -22.65 14.01
CA CYS A 45 20.70 -22.27 12.91
C CYS A 45 19.43 -21.54 13.39
N LYS A 46 18.84 -21.92 14.52
CA LYS A 46 17.61 -21.28 15.03
C LYS A 46 17.84 -19.82 15.45
N GLU A 47 18.94 -19.55 16.13
CA GLU A 47 19.32 -18.20 16.55
C GLU A 47 19.65 -17.34 15.33
N LYS A 48 20.46 -17.87 14.41
CA LYS A 48 20.82 -17.17 13.17
C LYS A 48 19.62 -16.94 12.24
N GLN A 49 18.67 -17.88 12.17
CA GLN A 49 17.40 -17.68 11.47
C GLN A 49 16.59 -16.54 12.08
N PHE A 50 16.53 -16.46 13.41
CA PHE A 50 15.83 -15.39 14.11
C PHE A 50 16.51 -14.02 13.88
N THR A 51 17.82 -13.95 14.05
CA THR A 51 18.62 -12.74 13.82
C THR A 51 18.54 -12.30 12.36
N GLY A 52 18.72 -13.22 11.42
CA GLY A 52 18.58 -12.96 9.98
C GLY A 52 17.19 -12.43 9.64
N TYR A 53 16.12 -13.03 10.18
CA TYR A 53 14.77 -12.52 10.00
C TYR A 53 14.59 -11.10 10.57
N LYS A 54 15.11 -10.83 11.76
CA LYS A 54 15.05 -9.49 12.38
C LYS A 54 15.76 -8.45 11.52
N SER A 55 16.93 -8.77 11.00
CA SER A 55 17.68 -7.90 10.07
C SER A 55 16.93 -7.65 8.77
N LEU A 56 16.28 -8.67 8.20
CA LEU A 56 15.42 -8.50 7.01
C LEU A 56 14.24 -7.56 7.26
N LYS A 57 13.59 -7.66 8.43
CA LYS A 57 12.49 -6.76 8.81
C LYS A 57 12.99 -5.32 9.00
N MET A 58 14.14 -5.16 9.64
CA MET A 58 14.79 -3.85 9.77
C MET A 58 15.07 -3.25 8.40
N LEU A 59 15.77 -3.99 7.52
CA LEU A 59 16.06 -3.61 6.14
C LEU A 59 14.81 -3.19 5.36
N GLN A 60 13.72 -3.95 5.50
CA GLN A 60 12.46 -3.65 4.83
C GLN A 60 11.87 -2.29 5.22
N THR A 61 12.08 -1.86 6.47
CA THR A 61 11.46 -0.67 7.05
C THR A 61 12.29 0.61 6.95
N ILE A 62 13.55 0.52 6.51
CA ILE A 62 14.43 1.70 6.39
C ILE A 62 13.80 2.71 5.42
N SER A 63 13.75 3.96 5.86
CA SER A 63 13.12 5.06 5.10
C SER A 63 14.13 5.86 4.28
N SER A 64 15.41 5.85 4.64
CA SER A 64 16.48 6.55 3.92
C SER A 64 17.16 5.65 2.89
N ASP A 65 17.30 6.11 1.64
CA ASP A 65 17.98 5.37 0.58
C ASP A 65 19.47 5.10 0.89
N THR A 66 20.16 6.11 1.44
CA THR A 66 21.60 6.03 1.74
C THR A 66 21.88 5.06 2.88
N GLU A 67 21.07 5.13 3.95
CA GLU A 67 21.14 4.21 5.08
C GLU A 67 20.77 2.79 4.65
N PHE A 68 19.73 2.64 3.81
CA PHE A 68 19.30 1.35 3.30
C PHE A 68 20.43 0.64 2.54
N LYS A 69 21.08 1.33 1.60
CA LYS A 69 22.19 0.77 0.82
C LYS A 69 23.36 0.34 1.72
N LYS A 70 23.71 1.16 2.72
CA LYS A 70 24.78 0.84 3.67
C LYS A 70 24.46 -0.44 4.46
N ILE A 71 23.27 -0.52 5.04
CA ILE A 71 22.85 -1.66 5.87
C ILE A 71 22.65 -2.91 5.00
N LEU A 72 22.17 -2.76 3.77
CA LEU A 72 22.01 -3.87 2.82
C LEU A 72 23.35 -4.53 2.49
N ASN A 73 24.37 -3.72 2.17
CA ASN A 73 25.70 -4.24 1.87
C ASN A 73 26.31 -4.94 3.08
N GLN A 74 26.18 -4.33 4.27
CA GLN A 74 26.66 -4.94 5.51
C GLN A 74 25.98 -6.29 5.77
N PHE A 75 24.65 -6.37 5.61
CA PHE A 75 23.89 -7.60 5.78
C PHE A 75 24.32 -8.70 4.81
N ILE A 76 24.55 -8.38 3.54
CA ILE A 76 25.02 -9.36 2.55
C ILE A 76 26.41 -9.88 2.93
N ILE A 77 27.34 -8.99 3.31
CA ILE A 77 28.69 -9.37 3.73
C ILE A 77 28.65 -10.30 4.95
N GLU A 78 27.85 -9.97 5.97
CA GLU A 78 27.68 -10.79 7.16
C GLU A 78 27.16 -12.19 6.84
N MET A 79 26.12 -12.28 6.00
CA MET A 79 25.53 -13.56 5.60
C MET A 79 26.48 -14.38 4.72
N MET A 80 27.35 -13.75 3.92
CA MET A 80 28.27 -14.44 3.02
C MET A 80 29.54 -14.93 3.72
N ASN A 81 29.96 -14.26 4.79
CA ASN A 81 31.18 -14.59 5.54
C ASN A 81 30.98 -15.71 6.55
N ASP A 82 29.75 -15.97 6.99
CA ASP A 82 29.44 -17.07 7.91
C ASP A 82 29.02 -18.34 7.13
N PRO A 83 29.75 -19.47 7.27
CA PRO A 83 29.45 -20.71 6.56
C PRO A 83 28.02 -21.21 6.74
N GLU A 84 27.41 -20.97 7.90
CA GLU A 84 26.05 -21.41 8.22
C GLU A 84 24.97 -20.60 7.50
N THR A 85 25.25 -19.33 7.17
CA THR A 85 24.29 -18.40 6.56
C THR A 85 24.56 -18.15 5.08
N LYS A 86 25.71 -18.57 4.57
CA LYS A 86 26.17 -18.36 3.19
C LYS A 86 25.13 -18.71 2.13
N ASP A 87 24.50 -19.87 2.22
CA ASP A 87 23.49 -20.31 1.24
C ASP A 87 22.26 -19.39 1.23
N PHE A 88 21.88 -18.86 2.40
CA PHE A 88 20.84 -17.85 2.49
C PHE A 88 21.31 -16.51 1.91
N GLY A 89 22.55 -16.10 2.18
CA GLY A 89 23.19 -14.90 1.61
C GLY A 89 23.16 -14.90 0.08
N VAL A 90 23.62 -15.98 -0.54
CA VAL A 90 23.62 -16.17 -2.01
C VAL A 90 22.19 -16.09 -2.57
N TYR A 91 21.23 -16.77 -1.93
CA TYR A 91 19.83 -16.69 -2.31
C TYR A 91 19.31 -15.25 -2.25
N PHE A 92 19.59 -14.56 -1.15
CA PHE A 92 19.07 -13.22 -0.90
C PHE A 92 19.64 -12.20 -1.88
N GLU A 93 20.95 -12.23 -2.11
CA GLU A 93 21.62 -11.35 -3.07
C GLU A 93 21.03 -11.52 -4.47
N ARG A 94 20.95 -12.76 -4.97
CA ARG A 94 20.44 -13.07 -6.30
C ARG A 94 18.99 -12.62 -6.50
N MET A 95 18.14 -12.78 -5.49
CA MET A 95 16.70 -12.56 -5.61
C MET A 95 16.26 -11.13 -5.26
N TYR A 96 16.97 -10.44 -4.37
CA TYR A 96 16.50 -9.18 -3.77
C TYR A 96 17.47 -8.00 -3.88
N ALA A 97 18.79 -8.22 -3.90
CA ALA A 97 19.75 -7.11 -3.87
C ALA A 97 19.69 -6.26 -5.15
N ASN A 98 19.46 -6.87 -6.31
CA ASN A 98 19.31 -6.16 -7.58
C ASN A 98 17.88 -5.63 -7.82
N ARG A 99 16.95 -5.91 -6.90
CA ARG A 99 15.51 -5.62 -7.05
C ARG A 99 14.98 -4.78 -5.89
N THR A 100 15.84 -3.99 -5.24
CA THR A 100 15.54 -3.24 -4.02
C THR A 100 14.38 -2.25 -4.20
N THR A 101 14.28 -1.63 -5.37
CA THR A 101 13.19 -0.72 -5.75
C THR A 101 11.82 -1.40 -5.73
N LEU A 102 11.75 -2.71 -5.94
CA LEU A 102 10.51 -3.47 -5.96
C LEU A 102 9.98 -3.77 -4.54
N TRP A 103 10.82 -3.83 -3.51
CA TRP A 103 10.39 -4.31 -2.19
C TRP A 103 10.67 -3.37 -1.02
N ALA A 104 11.76 -2.62 -1.01
CA ALA A 104 12.19 -1.84 0.16
C ALA A 104 11.31 -0.59 0.38
N TYR A 105 11.15 -0.19 1.64
CA TYR A 105 10.24 0.91 2.01
C TYR A 105 10.71 2.28 1.53
N CYS A 106 12.02 2.54 1.53
CA CYS A 106 12.60 3.80 1.05
C CYS A 106 12.17 4.16 -0.39
N TYR A 107 11.94 3.16 -1.25
CA TYR A 107 11.48 3.35 -2.64
C TYR A 107 9.96 3.32 -2.83
N ARG A 108 9.18 3.13 -1.75
CA ARG A 108 7.70 3.15 -1.78
C ARG A 108 7.10 4.53 -1.47
N LYS A 109 7.94 5.50 -1.08
CA LYS A 109 7.49 6.86 -0.76
C LYS A 109 6.75 7.47 -1.95
N GLY A 110 5.58 8.07 -1.69
CA GLY A 110 4.75 8.71 -2.72
C GLY A 110 3.82 7.78 -3.51
N VAL A 111 3.93 6.45 -3.37
CA VAL A 111 3.10 5.52 -4.15
C VAL A 111 1.71 5.29 -3.50
N GLY A 112 1.51 5.68 -2.25
CA GLY A 112 0.21 5.55 -1.54
C GLY A 112 -0.20 4.10 -1.20
N VAL A 113 0.69 3.13 -1.41
CA VAL A 113 0.39 1.70 -1.27
C VAL A 113 0.86 1.17 0.10
N ASN A 114 0.10 1.48 1.15
CA ASN A 114 0.16 0.77 2.44
C ASN A 114 -1.03 -0.20 2.60
N CYS A 115 -1.50 -0.79 1.50
CA CYS A 115 -2.69 -1.64 1.49
C CYS A 115 -2.47 -3.03 2.11
N ASN A 116 -1.28 -3.33 2.66
CA ASN A 116 -0.96 -4.68 3.14
C ASN A 116 -1.92 -5.11 4.26
N MET A 117 -2.29 -4.19 5.15
CA MET A 117 -3.29 -4.47 6.21
C MET A 117 -4.68 -4.77 5.66
N HIS A 118 -5.13 -4.02 4.64
CA HIS A 118 -6.44 -4.25 4.03
C HIS A 118 -6.49 -5.57 3.25
N LEU A 119 -5.41 -5.89 2.51
CA LEU A 119 -5.29 -7.14 1.78
C LEU A 119 -5.22 -8.35 2.72
N GLU A 120 -4.45 -8.26 3.81
CA GLU A 120 -4.38 -9.31 4.82
C GLU A 120 -5.73 -9.51 5.54
N SER A 121 -6.42 -8.42 5.87
CA SER A 121 -7.76 -8.47 6.46
C SER A 121 -8.75 -9.17 5.53
N ILE A 122 -8.76 -8.82 4.23
CA ILE A 122 -9.61 -9.48 3.23
C ILE A 122 -9.23 -10.96 3.09
N HIS A 123 -7.94 -11.27 3.00
CA HIS A 123 -7.46 -12.65 2.85
C HIS A 123 -7.85 -13.51 4.07
N LYS A 124 -7.61 -13.04 5.30
CA LYS A 124 -8.03 -13.72 6.53
C LYS A 124 -9.54 -13.92 6.54
N THR A 125 -10.30 -12.87 6.23
CA THR A 125 -11.76 -12.92 6.21
C THR A 125 -12.26 -14.00 5.25
N LYS A 126 -11.74 -14.02 4.03
CA LYS A 126 -12.09 -15.03 3.01
C LYS A 126 -11.67 -16.43 3.48
N LYS A 127 -10.42 -16.60 3.89
CA LYS A 127 -9.88 -17.90 4.28
C LYS A 127 -10.69 -18.54 5.40
N TYR A 128 -11.01 -17.80 6.46
CA TYR A 128 -11.64 -18.38 7.64
C TYR A 128 -13.17 -18.34 7.63
N HIS A 129 -13.80 -17.27 7.13
CA HIS A 129 -15.27 -17.16 7.15
C HIS A 129 -15.98 -17.70 5.92
N TYR A 130 -15.29 -17.78 4.77
CA TYR A 130 -15.90 -18.24 3.51
C TYR A 130 -15.36 -19.58 3.05
N LEU A 131 -14.15 -19.95 3.48
CA LEU A 131 -13.44 -21.15 3.02
C LEU A 131 -13.08 -22.12 4.15
N ASN A 132 -13.54 -21.86 5.37
CA ASN A 132 -13.36 -22.72 6.56
C ASN A 132 -11.89 -23.10 6.84
N GLY A 133 -10.95 -22.25 6.46
CA GLY A 133 -9.51 -22.50 6.63
C GLY A 133 -8.90 -23.47 5.62
N CYS A 134 -9.69 -24.08 4.74
CA CYS A 134 -9.24 -25.09 3.79
C CYS A 134 -8.48 -24.48 2.59
N LYS A 135 -7.46 -25.20 2.12
CA LYS A 135 -6.82 -24.89 0.82
C LYS A 135 -7.78 -25.32 -0.30
N ILE A 136 -8.06 -24.42 -1.23
CA ILE A 136 -8.95 -24.70 -2.35
C ILE A 136 -8.14 -25.09 -3.56
N GLY A 137 -8.32 -26.32 -4.04
CA GLY A 137 -7.71 -26.78 -5.29
C GLY A 137 -8.49 -26.35 -6.54
N ARG A 138 -9.78 -26.02 -6.42
CA ARG A 138 -10.63 -25.66 -7.57
C ARG A 138 -10.98 -24.17 -7.64
N LEU A 139 -10.78 -23.58 -8.82
CA LEU A 139 -10.94 -22.14 -9.04
C LEU A 139 -12.41 -21.68 -8.91
N ASP A 140 -13.37 -22.50 -9.30
CA ASP A 140 -14.82 -22.24 -9.19
C ASP A 140 -15.27 -21.93 -7.75
N LYS A 141 -14.83 -22.73 -6.79
CA LYS A 141 -15.11 -22.51 -5.35
C LYS A 141 -14.56 -21.18 -4.87
N SER A 142 -13.37 -20.78 -5.36
CA SER A 142 -12.76 -19.49 -5.03
C SER A 142 -13.55 -18.32 -5.60
N ILE A 143 -14.06 -18.43 -6.83
CA ILE A 143 -14.93 -17.41 -7.44
C ILE A 143 -16.23 -17.27 -6.66
N MET A 144 -16.88 -18.39 -6.31
CA MET A 144 -18.12 -18.36 -5.51
C MET A 144 -17.92 -17.67 -4.16
N ALA A 145 -16.79 -17.94 -3.48
CA ALA A 145 -16.45 -17.31 -2.23
C ALA A 145 -16.23 -15.79 -2.37
N ILE A 146 -15.55 -15.36 -3.44
CA ILE A 146 -15.40 -13.92 -3.77
C ILE A 146 -16.77 -13.28 -3.98
N ARG A 147 -17.65 -13.94 -4.75
CA ARG A 147 -18.99 -13.42 -5.05
C ARG A 147 -19.84 -13.27 -3.78
N ARG A 148 -19.83 -14.26 -2.88
CA ARG A 148 -20.50 -14.18 -1.57
C ARG A 148 -19.93 -13.05 -0.72
N PHE A 149 -18.60 -12.99 -0.58
CA PHE A 149 -17.93 -11.91 0.16
C PHE A 149 -18.32 -10.52 -0.34
N THR A 150 -18.32 -10.30 -1.65
CA THR A 150 -18.69 -9.01 -2.24
C THR A 150 -20.15 -8.67 -1.99
N ARG A 151 -21.07 -9.65 -2.10
CA ARG A 151 -22.49 -9.45 -1.77
C ARG A 151 -22.67 -9.04 -0.32
N ASP A 152 -22.06 -9.78 0.60
CA ASP A 152 -22.22 -9.56 2.04
C ASP A 152 -21.63 -8.19 2.44
N LYS A 153 -20.51 -7.77 1.83
CA LYS A 153 -19.96 -6.41 2.00
C LYS A 153 -20.86 -5.30 1.47
N LYS A 154 -21.56 -5.53 0.36
CA LYS A 154 -22.58 -4.58 -0.15
C LYS A 154 -23.75 -4.45 0.81
N VAL A 155 -24.26 -5.56 1.34
CA VAL A 155 -25.34 -5.56 2.34
C VAL A 155 -24.89 -4.86 3.62
N GLU A 156 -23.70 -5.17 4.13
CA GLU A 156 -23.11 -4.51 5.30
C GLU A 156 -23.01 -2.99 5.09
N ARG A 157 -22.61 -2.55 3.89
CA ARG A 157 -22.58 -1.12 3.54
C ARG A 157 -23.98 -0.51 3.54
N MET A 158 -24.97 -1.17 2.93
CA MET A 158 -26.36 -0.67 2.92
C MET A 158 -26.90 -0.50 4.34
N ILE A 159 -26.69 -1.49 5.22
CA ILE A 159 -27.11 -1.42 6.62
C ILE A 159 -26.43 -0.26 7.36
N LYS A 160 -25.14 -0.02 7.11
CA LYS A 160 -24.41 1.11 7.74
C LYS A 160 -24.96 2.46 7.28
N LEU A 161 -25.31 2.57 5.99
CA LEU A 161 -25.90 3.78 5.43
C LEU A 161 -27.30 4.04 5.98
N THR A 162 -28.15 3.01 6.08
CA THR A 162 -29.52 3.17 6.62
C THR A 162 -29.54 3.48 8.11
N LYS A 163 -28.60 2.93 8.89
CA LYS A 163 -28.45 3.25 10.33
C LYS A 163 -27.80 4.61 10.60
N GLY A 164 -27.51 5.41 9.57
CA GLY A 164 -26.88 6.72 9.73
C GLY A 164 -25.47 6.68 10.32
N LYS A 165 -24.79 5.52 10.32
CA LYS A 165 -23.42 5.42 10.83
C LYS A 165 -22.51 6.23 9.91
N SER A 166 -22.05 7.37 10.39
CA SER A 166 -21.06 8.20 9.69
C SER A 166 -19.81 7.36 9.43
N THR A 167 -19.45 7.23 8.15
CA THR A 167 -18.20 6.56 7.78
C THR A 167 -17.02 7.44 8.17
N THR A 168 -15.84 6.84 8.40
CA THR A 168 -14.60 7.61 8.65
C THR A 168 -14.37 8.69 7.60
N ARG A 169 -14.67 8.41 6.33
CA ARG A 169 -14.61 9.39 5.23
C ARG A 169 -15.57 10.57 5.41
N ILE A 170 -16.81 10.34 5.86
CA ILE A 170 -17.77 11.42 6.11
C ILE A 170 -17.32 12.25 7.32
N GLN A 171 -16.77 11.61 8.36
CA GLN A 171 -16.18 12.30 9.50
C GLN A 171 -14.97 13.16 9.10
N GLU A 172 -14.09 12.64 8.26
CA GLU A 172 -12.96 13.39 7.70
C GLU A 172 -13.41 14.58 6.85
N ILE A 173 -14.45 14.43 6.03
CA ILE A 173 -15.04 15.53 5.27
C ILE A 173 -15.57 16.60 6.22
N LYS A 174 -16.29 16.21 7.27
CA LYS A 174 -16.78 17.16 8.28
C LYS A 174 -15.61 17.87 8.98
N LYS A 175 -14.56 17.14 9.35
CA LYS A 175 -13.35 17.70 9.96
C LYS A 175 -12.68 18.72 9.03
N ARG A 176 -12.42 18.33 7.77
CA ARG A 176 -11.81 19.21 6.75
C ARG A 176 -12.65 20.45 6.48
N HIS A 177 -13.98 20.31 6.43
CA HIS A 177 -14.90 21.44 6.29
C HIS A 177 -14.75 22.43 7.46
N VAL A 178 -14.80 21.94 8.70
CA VAL A 178 -14.61 22.81 9.88
C VAL A 178 -13.25 23.47 9.88
N THR A 179 -12.18 22.72 9.58
CA THR A 179 -10.83 23.28 9.44
C THR A 179 -10.78 24.36 8.36
N SER A 180 -11.40 24.14 7.19
CA SER A 180 -11.40 25.13 6.12
C SER A 180 -12.09 26.44 6.47
N ILE A 181 -13.12 26.42 7.34
CA ILE A 181 -13.79 27.64 7.83
C ILE A 181 -12.86 28.46 8.73
N SER A 182 -12.03 27.79 9.53
CA SER A 182 -11.06 28.47 10.40
C SER A 182 -9.80 28.96 9.67
N LEU A 183 -9.58 28.53 8.43
CA LEU A 183 -8.41 28.90 7.65
C LEU A 183 -8.63 30.24 6.93
N ASN A 184 -7.69 31.16 7.10
CA ASN A 184 -7.68 32.44 6.39
C ASN A 184 -6.63 32.40 5.27
N LEU A 185 -6.94 31.66 4.20
CA LEU A 185 -6.06 31.51 3.04
C LEU A 185 -6.36 32.58 2.00
N LYS A 186 -5.31 33.19 1.45
CA LYS A 186 -5.44 34.04 0.27
C LYS A 186 -5.72 33.16 -0.94
N THR A 187 -6.73 33.55 -1.70
CA THR A 187 -7.10 32.89 -2.94
C THR A 187 -7.09 33.90 -4.08
N SER A 188 -6.49 33.54 -5.21
CA SER A 188 -6.54 34.34 -6.44
C SER A 188 -7.17 33.51 -7.54
N LYS A 189 -8.05 34.13 -8.32
CA LYS A 189 -8.74 33.45 -9.42
C LYS A 189 -7.85 33.50 -10.66
N ASN A 190 -7.51 32.34 -11.22
CA ASN A 190 -6.78 32.26 -12.49
C ASN A 190 -7.75 32.27 -13.68
N ASP A 191 -8.84 31.49 -13.57
CA ASP A 191 -9.79 31.27 -14.66
C ASP A 191 -11.21 31.01 -14.08
N ALA A 192 -12.22 30.88 -14.93
CA ALA A 192 -13.62 30.67 -14.55
C ALA A 192 -13.82 29.51 -13.54
N LYS A 193 -13.06 28.43 -13.71
CA LYS A 193 -13.12 27.19 -12.89
C LYS A 193 -11.81 26.85 -12.17
N SER A 194 -10.89 27.81 -12.04
CA SER A 194 -9.56 27.56 -11.47
C SER A 194 -9.11 28.66 -10.51
N TRP A 195 -8.57 28.26 -9.36
CA TRP A 195 -8.08 29.14 -8.30
C TRP A 195 -6.67 28.75 -7.86
N ASN A 196 -5.86 29.74 -7.53
CA ASN A 196 -4.63 29.56 -6.75
C ASN A 196 -4.97 29.74 -5.27
N VAL A 197 -4.49 28.82 -4.45
CA VAL A 197 -4.66 28.82 -3.00
C VAL A 197 -3.28 28.73 -2.35
N ASP A 198 -2.99 29.66 -1.44
CA ASP A 198 -1.73 29.66 -0.70
C ASP A 198 -1.67 28.49 0.29
N SER A 199 -0.48 27.93 0.48
CA SER A 199 -0.22 26.88 1.46
C SER A 199 -0.24 27.43 2.89
N GLU A 200 -0.96 26.77 3.79
CA GLU A 200 -0.94 27.09 5.22
C GLU A 200 0.44 26.85 5.85
N HIS A 201 1.11 25.77 5.45
CA HIS A 201 2.33 25.28 6.12
C HIS A 201 3.62 25.77 5.48
N THR A 202 3.57 26.33 4.27
CA THR A 202 4.77 26.71 3.53
C THR A 202 4.54 28.09 2.91
N PRO A 203 5.06 29.16 3.55
CA PRO A 203 5.05 30.49 2.97
C PRO A 203 5.64 30.44 1.55
N SER A 204 5.01 31.13 0.60
CA SER A 204 5.40 31.19 -0.82
C SER A 204 5.11 29.96 -1.68
N LYS A 205 4.43 28.92 -1.16
CA LYS A 205 3.93 27.80 -1.98
C LYS A 205 2.46 27.99 -2.30
N THR A 206 2.10 27.92 -3.57
CA THR A 206 0.71 28.01 -4.04
C THR A 206 0.28 26.71 -4.71
N TYR A 207 -1.00 26.38 -4.57
CA TYR A 207 -1.60 25.21 -5.19
C TYR A 207 -2.73 25.64 -6.12
N VAL A 208 -2.91 24.89 -7.21
CA VAL A 208 -3.99 25.14 -8.17
C VAL A 208 -5.13 24.20 -7.86
N VAL A 209 -6.31 24.75 -7.62
CA VAL A 209 -7.56 24.01 -7.46
C VAL A 209 -8.42 24.23 -8.69
N LYS A 210 -8.85 23.14 -9.33
CA LYS A 210 -9.72 23.16 -10.52
C LYS A 210 -11.04 22.47 -10.21
N GLN A 211 -12.14 23.05 -10.67
CA GLN A 211 -13.43 22.37 -10.65
C GLN A 211 -13.55 21.45 -11.86
N ILE A 212 -13.80 20.17 -11.63
CA ILE A 212 -13.89 19.14 -12.68
C ILE A 212 -15.32 18.69 -12.91
N ASN A 213 -16.10 18.59 -11.83
CA ASN A 213 -17.49 18.15 -11.90
C ASN A 213 -18.40 19.25 -11.35
N GLU A 214 -19.51 19.48 -12.05
CA GLU A 214 -20.56 20.40 -11.60
C GLU A 214 -21.62 19.67 -10.78
N GLU A 215 -21.84 18.39 -11.07
CA GLU A 215 -22.86 17.58 -10.42
C GLU A 215 -22.31 16.66 -9.31
N ILE A 216 -23.19 16.28 -8.39
CA ILE A 216 -22.88 15.32 -7.33
C ILE A 216 -22.82 13.92 -7.93
N CYS A 217 -21.62 13.36 -8.05
CA CYS A 217 -21.44 12.04 -8.66
C CYS A 217 -21.48 10.87 -7.66
N CYS A 218 -21.51 11.12 -6.34
CA CYS A 218 -21.51 10.05 -5.35
C CYS A 218 -22.16 10.42 -4.02
N VAL A 219 -22.44 9.40 -3.19
CA VAL A 219 -23.07 9.54 -1.86
C VAL A 219 -22.13 10.09 -0.77
N ILE A 220 -20.86 10.33 -1.09
CA ILE A 220 -19.87 10.88 -0.15
C ILE A 220 -19.88 12.40 -0.28
N VAL A 221 -20.86 13.01 0.37
CA VAL A 221 -21.17 14.45 0.25
C VAL A 221 -20.97 15.13 1.59
N CYS A 222 -20.45 16.36 1.58
CA CYS A 222 -20.47 17.22 2.75
C CYS A 222 -21.92 17.59 3.11
N SER A 223 -22.36 17.31 4.33
CA SER A 223 -23.73 17.63 4.77
C SER A 223 -24.05 19.13 4.72
N THR A 224 -23.04 19.98 4.90
CA THR A 224 -23.16 21.45 4.92
C THR A 224 -23.03 22.02 3.52
N CYS A 225 -21.95 21.71 2.80
CA CYS A 225 -21.68 22.29 1.49
C CYS A 225 -22.48 21.65 0.35
N LYS A 226 -23.09 20.48 0.57
CA LYS A 226 -23.83 19.70 -0.44
C LYS A 226 -23.01 19.35 -1.70
N ILE A 227 -21.68 19.40 -1.62
CA ILE A 227 -20.76 18.98 -2.68
C ILE A 227 -20.04 17.67 -2.30
N CYS A 228 -19.61 16.93 -3.31
CA CYS A 228 -18.77 15.75 -3.12
C CYS A 228 -17.28 16.11 -3.28
N ILE A 229 -16.39 15.27 -2.76
CA ILE A 229 -14.94 15.51 -2.87
C ILE A 229 -14.40 15.46 -4.31
N HIS A 230 -15.17 14.90 -5.26
CA HIS A 230 -14.78 14.80 -6.66
C HIS A 230 -15.15 16.05 -7.48
N THR A 231 -15.81 17.05 -6.87
CA THR A 231 -16.14 18.32 -7.51
C THR A 231 -14.87 19.11 -7.87
N PHE A 232 -13.81 18.97 -7.06
CA PHE A 232 -12.56 19.72 -7.20
C PHE A 232 -11.32 18.82 -7.22
N GLU A 233 -10.27 19.26 -7.90
CA GLU A 233 -8.93 18.65 -7.89
C GLU A 233 -7.89 19.69 -7.48
N CYS A 234 -6.97 19.32 -6.59
CA CYS A 234 -5.82 20.14 -6.19
C CYS A 234 -4.52 19.55 -6.77
N THR A 235 -3.56 20.40 -7.13
CA THR A 235 -2.16 20.02 -7.43
C THR A 235 -1.35 19.58 -6.19
N CYS A 236 -1.97 19.62 -5.01
CA CYS A 236 -1.43 19.13 -3.76
C CYS A 236 -1.09 17.63 -3.88
N LEU A 237 0.16 17.24 -3.63
CA LEU A 237 0.62 15.84 -3.72
C LEU A 237 0.16 14.94 -2.56
N GLU A 238 -0.58 15.47 -1.60
CA GLU A 238 -1.12 14.71 -0.47
C GLU A 238 -2.62 14.44 -0.68
N LYS A 239 -2.93 13.25 -1.18
CA LYS A 239 -4.26 12.63 -1.08
C LYS A 239 -4.31 11.67 0.10
#